data_AF-A0A497C5W2-F1
#
_entry.id   AF-A0A497C5W2-F1
#
_cell.length_a   1.000
_cell.length_b   1.000
_cell.length_c   1.000
_cell.angle_alpha   90.00
_cell.angle_beta   90.00
_cell.angle_gamma   90.00
#
_symmetry.space_group_name_H-M   'P 1'
#
loop_
_entity.id
_entity.type
_entity.pdbx_description
1 polymer ?
#
loop_
_entity_poly.entity_id
_entity_poly.type
_entity_poly.pdbx_seq_one_letter_code
_entity_poly.pdbx_strand_id
1 'polypeptide(L)'
;MPKFTLDKMVPGESGRIIRVHGRGPVRRRLVDMGLTHGAVIEMVKTSPLGDPVEYRLRGYHLSLRKTEARTIEVELLNGSRPRREWQGHSQSVIPLGRCKTGQKVEIVRTRGGRGFNRRLRALDLRPGTVLWIIQNDFPGPLIISNSEGERLVLGKGMARHILVKPCRE
;
A
#
# COMPACT_ATOMS: atom_id res chain seq x y z
N MET A 1 19.92 -5.32 -4.86
CA MET A 1 18.57 -4.84 -4.51
C MET A 1 18.58 -3.30 -4.52
N PRO A 2 17.42 -2.60 -4.54
CA PRO A 2 17.45 -1.13 -4.51
C PRO A 2 18.07 -0.62 -3.21
N LYS A 3 18.97 0.36 -3.34
CA LYS A 3 19.67 1.03 -2.24
C LYS A 3 19.14 2.44 -2.09
N PHE A 4 18.84 2.85 -0.87
CA PHE A 4 18.34 4.19 -0.57
C PHE A 4 18.61 4.55 0.89
N THR A 5 18.27 5.78 1.28
CA THR A 5 18.45 6.28 2.64
C THR A 5 17.25 5.94 3.53
N LEU A 6 17.49 5.79 4.82
CA LEU A 6 16.46 5.39 5.80
C LEU A 6 15.22 6.31 5.77
N ASP A 7 15.39 7.61 5.48
CA ASP A 7 14.29 8.59 5.40
C ASP A 7 13.31 8.36 4.24
N LYS A 8 13.68 7.54 3.26
CA LYS A 8 12.85 7.20 2.10
C LYS A 8 12.09 5.89 2.26
N MET A 9 12.29 5.17 3.37
CA MET A 9 11.47 4.00 3.69
C MET A 9 10.00 4.40 3.86
N VAL A 10 9.09 3.44 3.66
CA VAL A 10 7.69 3.59 4.06
C VAL A 10 7.35 2.70 5.26
N PRO A 11 6.32 3.05 6.06
CA PRO A 11 5.90 2.24 7.19
C PRO A 11 5.66 0.76 6.82
N GLY A 12 6.27 -0.15 7.58
CA GLY A 12 6.23 -1.59 7.37
C GLY A 12 7.36 -2.15 6.49
N GLU A 13 8.21 -1.32 5.89
CA GLU A 13 9.39 -1.80 5.18
C GLU A 13 10.52 -2.16 6.13
N SER A 14 11.29 -3.18 5.75
CA SER A 14 12.52 -3.60 6.42
C SER A 14 13.72 -3.42 5.50
N GLY A 15 14.79 -2.84 6.04
CA GLY A 15 16.05 -2.61 5.33
C GLY A 15 17.23 -3.17 6.11
N ARG A 16 18.28 -3.56 5.39
CA ARG A 16 19.58 -3.90 5.96
C ARG A 16 20.49 -2.70 5.85
N ILE A 17 21.05 -2.25 6.96
CA ILE A 17 22.00 -1.13 6.97
C ILE A 17 23.26 -1.53 6.20
N ILE A 18 23.55 -0.82 5.11
CA ILE A 18 24.77 -1.01 4.35
C ILE A 18 25.85 -0.04 4.80
N ARG A 19 25.48 1.18 5.19
CA ARG A 19 26.44 2.22 5.57
C ARG A 19 25.81 3.27 6.47
N VAL A 20 26.55 3.75 7.45
CA VAL A 20 26.20 4.92 8.27
C VAL A 20 27.20 6.02 7.99
N HIS A 21 26.73 7.05 7.28
CA HIS A 21 27.44 8.30 7.05
C HIS A 21 27.29 9.22 8.25
N GLY A 22 28.25 10.13 8.39
CA GLY A 22 28.36 11.05 9.52
C GLY A 22 29.78 11.09 10.05
N ARG A 23 30.15 12.21 10.69
CA ARG A 23 31.46 12.41 11.31
C ARG A 23 31.28 12.75 12.79
N GLY A 24 32.29 12.42 13.59
CA GLY A 24 32.33 12.79 15.01
C GLY A 24 31.23 12.14 15.88
N PRO A 25 30.67 12.88 16.85
CA PRO A 25 29.85 12.32 17.92
C PRO A 25 28.54 11.70 17.45
N VAL A 26 27.94 12.22 16.37
CA VAL A 26 26.67 11.71 15.84
C VAL A 26 26.83 10.27 15.34
N ARG A 27 27.87 9.97 14.56
CA ARG A 27 28.11 8.61 14.07
C ARG A 27 28.38 7.64 15.21
N ARG A 28 29.16 8.07 16.22
CA ARG A 28 29.45 7.25 17.41
C ARG A 28 28.16 6.87 18.13
N ARG A 29 27.32 7.86 18.42
CA ARG A 29 26.01 7.67 19.05
C ARG A 29 25.10 6.72 18.26
N LEU A 30 25.00 6.89 16.93
CA LEU A 30 24.17 6.00 16.10
C LEU A 30 24.66 4.55 16.16
N VAL A 31 25.98 4.34 16.14
CA VAL A 31 26.59 3.01 16.28
C VAL A 31 26.34 2.42 17.67
N ASP A 32 26.50 3.21 18.73
CA ASP A 32 26.23 2.79 20.11
C ASP A 32 24.74 2.44 20.31
N MET A 33 23.85 3.12 19.58
CA MET A 33 22.41 2.82 19.48
C MET A 33 22.10 1.61 18.61
N GLY A 34 23.09 0.90 18.07
CA GLY A 34 22.94 -0.35 17.33
C GLY A 34 22.78 -0.20 15.81
N LEU A 35 22.88 1.00 15.25
CA LEU A 35 22.84 1.25 13.81
C LEU A 35 24.20 0.92 13.19
N THR A 36 24.46 -0.38 13.04
CA THR A 36 25.72 -0.91 12.52
C THR A 36 25.51 -1.57 11.16
N HIS A 37 26.61 -1.74 10.41
CA HIS A 37 26.57 -2.49 9.16
C HIS A 37 25.94 -3.88 9.37
N GLY A 38 25.04 -4.25 8.46
CA GLY A 38 24.33 -5.52 8.47
C GLY A 38 23.11 -5.58 9.39
N ALA A 39 22.88 -4.57 10.25
CA ALA A 39 21.72 -4.55 11.13
C ALA A 39 20.42 -4.43 10.33
N VAL A 40 19.38 -5.15 10.77
CA VAL A 40 18.04 -5.09 10.18
C VAL A 40 17.23 -4.05 10.94
N ILE A 41 16.65 -3.12 10.20
CA ILE A 41 15.82 -2.04 10.73
C ILE A 41 14.50 -1.98 9.97
N GLU A 42 13.41 -1.76 10.69
CA GLU A 42 12.06 -1.64 10.13
C GLU A 42 11.52 -0.23 10.39
N MET A 43 10.87 0.38 9.42
CA MET A 43 10.18 1.65 9.63
C MET A 43 8.80 1.41 10.23
N VAL A 44 8.53 2.00 11.39
CA VAL A 44 7.24 1.82 12.10
C VAL A 44 6.24 2.87 11.65
N LYS A 45 6.56 4.15 11.85
CA LYS A 45 5.68 5.29 11.53
C LYS A 45 6.46 6.60 11.59
N THR A 46 5.87 7.64 11.01
CA THR A 46 6.36 9.01 11.14
C THR A 46 5.58 9.72 12.26
N SER A 47 6.23 10.65 12.97
CA SER A 47 5.53 11.52 13.93
C SER A 47 4.44 12.36 13.23
N PRO A 48 3.39 12.82 13.95
CA PRO A 48 2.28 13.59 13.34
C PRO A 48 2.73 14.82 12.54
N LEU A 49 3.81 15.48 12.99
CA LEU A 49 4.40 16.66 12.35
C LEU A 49 5.47 16.32 11.30
N GLY A 50 5.65 15.03 10.98
CA GLY A 50 6.57 14.58 9.93
C GLY A 50 8.00 14.31 10.41
N ASP A 51 8.39 14.67 11.63
CA ASP A 51 9.71 14.42 12.23
C ASP A 51 9.57 14.38 13.77
N PRO A 52 10.26 13.49 14.50
CA PRO A 52 11.15 12.41 14.05
C PRO A 52 10.41 11.20 13.45
N VAL A 53 11.16 10.26 12.86
CA VAL A 53 10.66 8.99 12.33
C VAL A 53 10.98 7.86 13.32
N GLU A 54 10.03 6.96 13.53
CA GLU A 54 10.14 5.83 14.45
C GLU A 54 10.49 4.55 13.69
N TYR A 55 11.55 3.87 14.15
CA TYR A 55 12.07 2.63 13.59
C TYR A 55 12.10 1.53 14.65
N ARG A 56 12.07 0.27 14.23
CA ARG A 56 12.29 -0.89 15.07
C ARG A 56 13.63 -1.53 14.74
N LEU A 57 14.50 -1.64 15.73
CA LEU A 57 15.85 -2.18 15.63
C LEU A 57 16.05 -3.17 16.77
N ARG A 58 16.44 -4.41 16.49
CA ARG A 58 16.70 -5.46 17.51
C ARG A 58 15.57 -5.62 18.56
N GLY A 59 14.32 -5.39 18.17
CA GLY A 59 13.14 -5.53 19.04
C GLY A 59 12.78 -4.30 19.88
N TYR A 60 13.52 -3.19 19.82
CA TYR A 60 13.14 -1.92 20.46
C TYR A 60 12.82 -0.83 19.44
N HIS A 61 12.07 0.18 19.90
CA HIS A 61 11.73 1.35 19.10
C HIS A 61 12.81 2.43 19.23
N LEU A 62 13.18 3.01 18.10
CA LEU A 62 14.21 4.02 17.97
C LEU A 62 13.65 5.21 17.18
N SER A 63 13.62 6.38 17.80
CA SER A 63 13.24 7.62 17.13
C SER A 63 14.47 8.31 16.57
N LEU A 64 14.52 8.50 15.26
CA LEU A 64 15.59 9.23 14.58
C LEU A 64 15.03 10.45 13.89
N ARG A 65 15.75 11.58 13.97
CA ARG A 65 15.41 12.73 13.13
C ARG A 65 15.61 12.38 11.66
N LYS A 66 14.82 12.99 10.78
CA LYS A 66 14.97 12.87 9.32
C LYS A 66 16.39 13.21 8.87
N THR A 67 17.04 14.17 9.52
CA THR A 67 18.42 14.55 9.23
C THR A 67 19.40 13.42 9.54
N GLU A 68 19.19 12.66 10.62
CA GLU A 68 19.99 11.48 10.98
C GLU A 68 19.67 10.29 10.06
N ALA A 69 18.39 10.06 9.77
CA ALA A 69 17.94 8.99 8.86
C ALA A 69 18.52 9.14 7.44
N ARG A 70 18.68 10.37 6.95
CA ARG A 70 19.30 10.67 5.64
C ARG A 70 20.77 10.24 5.55
N THR A 71 21.47 10.11 6.68
CA THR A 71 22.88 9.68 6.66
C THR A 71 23.03 8.17 6.70
N ILE A 72 21.93 7.41 6.80
CA ILE A 72 21.97 5.95 6.91
C ILE A 72 21.49 5.35 5.59
N GLU A 73 22.37 4.62 4.92
CA GLU A 73 22.03 3.85 3.72
C GLU A 73 21.57 2.45 4.08
N VAL A 74 20.50 2.02 3.43
CA VAL A 74 19.93 0.68 3.56
C VAL A 74 19.74 0.02 2.20
N GLU A 75 19.83 -1.31 2.21
CA GLU A 75 19.37 -2.17 1.13
C GLU A 75 18.02 -2.77 1.54
N LEU A 76 16.99 -2.62 0.71
CA LEU A 76 15.66 -3.14 1.01
C LEU A 76 15.69 -4.66 1.13
N LEU A 77 15.26 -5.19 2.27
CA LEU A 77 15.10 -6.61 2.48
C LEU A 77 13.69 -7.01 2.02
N ASN A 78 13.60 -7.77 0.93
CA ASN A 78 12.34 -8.35 0.43
C ASN A 78 11.74 -9.44 1.36
N GLY A 79 12.19 -9.52 2.62
CA GLY A 79 11.79 -10.52 3.59
C GLY A 79 10.84 -9.94 4.62
N SER A 80 9.58 -10.38 4.53
CA SER A 80 8.48 -10.11 5.48
C SER A 80 7.80 -8.76 5.29
N ARG A 81 6.90 -8.70 4.29
CA ARG A 81 5.72 -7.83 4.40
C ARG A 81 5.14 -8.06 5.81
N PRO A 82 4.79 -7.02 6.60
CA PRO A 82 3.95 -7.24 7.75
C PRO A 82 2.77 -8.10 7.30
N ARG A 83 2.51 -9.18 8.04
CA ARG A 83 1.35 -10.08 7.83
C ARG A 83 0.04 -9.39 8.25
N ARG A 84 -0.07 -8.10 7.93
CA ARG A 84 -1.26 -7.26 7.97
C ARG A 84 -1.25 -6.48 6.66
N GLU A 85 -2.22 -6.84 5.84
CA GLU A 85 -2.81 -6.12 4.71
C GLU A 85 -2.20 -4.73 4.33
N TRP A 86 -1.95 -4.52 3.03
CA TRP A 86 -1.51 -3.29 2.30
C TRP A 86 0.02 -3.06 2.28
N GLN A 87 0.80 -2.87 1.20
CA GLN A 87 0.68 -2.56 -0.25
C GLN A 87 1.90 -3.25 -0.96
N GLY A 88 1.91 -3.60 -2.25
CA GLY A 88 2.09 -2.66 -3.36
C GLY A 88 3.36 -2.99 -4.15
N HIS A 89 3.22 -3.84 -5.18
CA HIS A 89 4.00 -3.71 -6.42
C HIS A 89 3.10 -4.17 -7.57
N SER A 90 2.67 -3.17 -8.36
CA SER A 90 2.26 -3.25 -9.78
C SER A 90 0.93 -3.91 -10.20
N GLN A 91 -0.17 -3.69 -9.50
CA GLN A 91 -1.49 -3.47 -10.13
C GLN A 91 -2.28 -2.49 -9.26
N SER A 92 -2.50 -1.25 -9.72
CA SER A 92 -3.20 -0.20 -8.98
C SER A 92 -4.66 -0.57 -8.76
N VAL A 93 -4.97 -1.19 -7.61
CA VAL A 93 -6.34 -1.53 -7.25
C VAL A 93 -7.08 -0.27 -6.78
N ILE A 94 -8.16 0.08 -7.46
CA ILE A 94 -9.00 1.26 -7.18
C ILE A 94 -10.44 0.83 -6.85
N PRO A 95 -11.21 1.63 -6.10
CA PRO A 95 -12.64 1.40 -5.95
C PRO A 95 -13.36 1.52 -7.29
N LEU A 96 -14.32 0.63 -7.54
CA LEU A 96 -15.12 0.61 -8.77
C LEU A 96 -15.79 1.97 -9.04
N GLY A 97 -16.24 2.66 -7.98
CA GLY A 97 -16.85 3.99 -8.11
C GLY A 97 -15.91 5.11 -8.59
N ARG A 98 -14.59 4.87 -8.64
CA ARG A 98 -13.58 5.81 -9.17
C ARG A 98 -13.13 5.48 -10.59
N CYS A 99 -13.65 4.43 -11.21
CA CYS A 99 -13.30 4.05 -12.57
C CYS A 99 -13.89 5.02 -13.59
N LYS A 100 -13.22 5.22 -14.72
CA LYS A 100 -13.73 6.06 -15.81
C LYS A 100 -14.67 5.25 -16.70
N THR A 101 -15.66 5.91 -17.28
CA THR A 101 -16.49 5.35 -18.34
C THR A 101 -15.62 4.82 -19.49
N GLY A 102 -15.99 3.67 -20.04
CA GLY A 102 -15.25 2.96 -21.10
C GLY A 102 -14.13 2.05 -20.59
N GLN A 103 -13.81 2.04 -19.29
CA GLN A 103 -12.75 1.18 -18.77
C GLN A 103 -13.20 -0.27 -18.60
N LYS A 104 -12.32 -1.20 -18.97
CA LYS A 104 -12.40 -2.62 -18.60
C LYS A 104 -11.64 -2.84 -17.29
N VAL A 105 -12.31 -3.44 -16.31
CA VAL A 105 -11.75 -3.67 -14.98
C VAL A 105 -12.04 -5.08 -14.50
N GLU A 106 -11.19 -5.64 -13.65
CA GLU A 106 -11.40 -6.95 -13.02
C GLU A 106 -11.54 -6.76 -11.51
N ILE A 107 -12.56 -7.39 -10.92
CA ILE A 107 -12.74 -7.36 -9.47
C ILE A 107 -11.61 -8.14 -8.82
N VAL A 108 -10.82 -7.45 -8.01
CA VAL A 108 -9.76 -8.08 -7.22
C VAL A 108 -10.33 -8.59 -5.91
N ARG A 109 -11.19 -7.79 -5.26
CA ARG A 109 -11.84 -8.16 -3.99
C ARG A 109 -13.00 -7.24 -3.64
N THR A 110 -13.77 -7.66 -2.65
CA THR A 110 -14.86 -6.88 -2.06
C THR A 110 -14.54 -6.58 -0.59
N ARG A 111 -14.89 -5.37 -0.13
CA ARG A 111 -14.76 -4.93 1.26
C ARG A 111 -16.15 -4.72 1.85
N GLY A 112 -16.71 -5.72 2.50
CA GLY A 112 -18.00 -5.59 3.16
C GLY A 112 -18.34 -6.79 4.04
N GLY A 113 -19.39 -6.65 4.84
CA GLY A 113 -19.88 -7.73 5.71
C GLY A 113 -20.52 -8.89 4.93
N ARG A 114 -20.85 -9.98 5.64
CA ARG A 114 -21.40 -11.21 5.06
C ARG A 114 -22.62 -10.97 4.15
N GLY A 115 -23.55 -10.09 4.55
CA GLY A 115 -24.75 -9.77 3.78
C GLY A 115 -24.46 -9.07 2.44
N PHE A 116 -23.48 -8.16 2.41
CA PHE A 116 -23.03 -7.48 1.19
C PHE A 116 -22.41 -8.47 0.20
N ASN A 117 -21.51 -9.35 0.68
CA ASN A 117 -20.88 -10.35 -0.17
C ASN A 117 -21.87 -11.38 -0.73
N ARG A 118 -22.90 -11.74 0.04
CA ARG A 118 -23.98 -12.63 -0.44
C ARG A 118 -24.75 -11.99 -1.60
N ARG A 119 -25.10 -10.70 -1.48
CA ARG A 119 -25.80 -9.96 -2.55
C ARG A 119 -24.94 -9.84 -3.81
N LEU A 120 -23.66 -9.51 -3.67
CA LEU A 120 -22.76 -9.42 -4.83
C LEU A 120 -22.62 -10.77 -5.56
N ARG A 121 -22.50 -11.89 -4.82
CA ARG A 121 -22.46 -13.23 -5.43
C ARG A 121 -23.72 -13.60 -6.21
N ALA A 122 -24.88 -13.09 -5.80
CA ALA A 122 -26.15 -13.28 -6.50
C ALA A 122 -26.25 -12.47 -7.81
N LEU A 123 -25.42 -11.41 -7.94
CA LEU A 123 -25.26 -10.61 -9.16
C LEU A 123 -24.02 -11.03 -9.97
N ASP A 124 -23.44 -12.17 -9.62
CA ASP A 124 -22.16 -12.68 -10.13
C ASP A 124 -20.96 -11.70 -10.06
N LEU A 125 -21.02 -10.73 -9.13
CA LEU A 125 -19.96 -9.78 -8.87
C LEU A 125 -18.96 -10.35 -7.86
N ARG A 126 -18.05 -11.21 -8.33
CA ARG A 126 -17.08 -11.95 -7.50
C ARG A 126 -15.64 -11.56 -7.86
N PRO A 127 -14.65 -11.83 -6.99
CA PRO A 127 -13.25 -11.71 -7.39
C PRO A 127 -12.97 -12.54 -8.66
N GLY A 128 -12.31 -11.92 -9.64
CA GLY A 128 -12.07 -12.48 -10.98
C GLY A 128 -13.09 -12.05 -12.03
N THR A 129 -14.27 -11.54 -11.64
CA THR A 129 -15.27 -11.05 -12.60
C THR A 129 -14.74 -9.82 -13.33
N VAL A 130 -14.82 -9.84 -14.65
CA VAL A 130 -14.45 -8.74 -15.53
C VAL A 130 -15.68 -7.90 -15.85
N LEU A 131 -15.53 -6.57 -15.73
CA LEU A 131 -16.59 -5.60 -15.89
C LEU A 131 -16.18 -4.49 -16.85
N TRP A 132 -17.15 -3.98 -17.60
CA TRP A 132 -17.04 -2.75 -18.37
C TRP A 132 -17.80 -1.63 -17.68
N ILE A 133 -17.17 -0.46 -17.55
CA ILE A 133 -17.81 0.73 -17.02
C ILE A 133 -18.59 1.41 -18.14
N ILE A 134 -19.92 1.30 -18.12
CA ILE A 134 -20.78 1.96 -19.11
C ILE A 134 -20.96 3.43 -18.76
N GLN A 135 -21.18 3.74 -17.47
CA GLN A 135 -21.49 5.10 -17.05
C GLN A 135 -21.08 5.30 -15.59
N ASN A 136 -20.35 6.37 -15.29
CA ASN A 136 -19.95 6.70 -13.92
C ASN A 136 -20.12 8.19 -13.58
N ASP A 137 -21.24 8.79 -13.98
CA ASP A 137 -21.50 10.23 -13.74
C ASP A 137 -21.68 10.57 -12.26
N PHE A 138 -21.43 11.83 -11.91
CA PHE A 138 -21.77 12.39 -10.61
C PHE A 138 -22.47 13.75 -10.80
N PRO A 139 -23.69 13.93 -10.27
CA PRO A 139 -24.49 12.98 -9.48
C PRO A 139 -25.19 11.94 -10.38
N GLY A 140 -24.99 10.65 -10.10
CA GLY A 140 -25.61 9.57 -10.90
C GLY A 140 -25.23 8.16 -10.41
N PRO A 141 -25.99 7.12 -10.79
CA PRO A 141 -25.61 5.74 -10.48
C PRO A 141 -24.42 5.30 -11.33
N LEU A 142 -23.71 4.27 -10.87
CA LEU A 142 -22.70 3.60 -11.67
C LEU A 142 -23.40 2.49 -12.47
N ILE A 143 -23.26 2.51 -13.79
CA ILE A 143 -23.73 1.45 -14.68
C ILE A 143 -22.52 0.67 -15.17
N ILE A 144 -22.56 -0.65 -14.97
CA ILE A 144 -21.53 -1.58 -15.43
C ILE A 144 -22.15 -2.67 -16.29
N SER A 145 -21.33 -3.36 -17.07
CA SER A 145 -21.72 -4.60 -17.73
C SER A 145 -20.74 -5.73 -17.42
N ASN A 146 -21.24 -6.95 -17.25
CA ASN A 146 -20.41 -8.14 -17.14
C ASN A 146 -19.98 -8.65 -18.53
N SER A 147 -19.13 -9.68 -18.57
CA SER A 147 -18.74 -10.34 -19.82
C SER A 147 -19.90 -11.00 -20.59
N GLU A 148 -21.03 -11.24 -19.93
CA GLU A 148 -22.23 -11.82 -20.52
C GLU A 148 -23.15 -10.75 -21.15
N GLY A 149 -22.80 -9.47 -21.04
CA GLY A 149 -23.54 -8.34 -21.62
C GLY A 149 -24.70 -7.84 -20.75
N GLU A 150 -24.90 -8.38 -19.55
CA GLU A 150 -25.90 -7.91 -18.61
C GLU A 150 -25.51 -6.54 -18.06
N ARG A 151 -26.48 -5.63 -17.97
CA ARG A 151 -26.27 -4.28 -17.41
C ARG A 151 -26.69 -4.25 -15.96
N LEU A 152 -25.77 -3.91 -15.08
CA LEU A 152 -25.99 -3.81 -13.64
C LEU A 152 -25.89 -2.36 -13.21
N VAL A 153 -26.87 -1.92 -12.43
CA VAL A 153 -26.88 -0.59 -11.83
C VAL A 153 -26.44 -0.70 -10.38
N LEU A 154 -25.35 -0.01 -10.03
CA LEU A 154 -24.79 0.02 -8.69
C LEU A 154 -24.84 1.44 -8.13
N GLY A 155 -25.33 1.58 -6.90
CA GLY A 155 -25.16 2.82 -6.16
C GLY A 155 -23.69 3.10 -5.86
N LYS A 156 -23.29 4.39 -5.85
CA LYS A 156 -21.92 4.81 -5.46
C LYS A 156 -21.52 4.28 -4.08
N GLY A 157 -22.51 4.12 -3.19
CA GLY A 157 -22.35 3.52 -1.88
C GLY A 157 -21.92 2.06 -1.90
N MET A 158 -22.40 1.26 -2.85
CA MET A 158 -21.93 -0.11 -3.03
C MET A 158 -20.60 -0.16 -3.78
N ALA A 159 -20.43 0.69 -4.80
CA ALA A 159 -19.25 0.72 -5.65
C ALA A 159 -17.95 1.07 -4.89
N ARG A 160 -18.02 1.83 -3.79
CA ARG A 160 -16.85 2.15 -2.94
C ARG A 160 -16.21 0.90 -2.29
N HIS A 161 -17.00 -0.15 -2.13
CA HIS A 161 -16.63 -1.38 -1.45
C HIS A 161 -16.13 -2.47 -2.41
N ILE A 162 -16.21 -2.23 -3.72
CA ILE A 162 -15.73 -3.17 -4.73
C ILE A 162 -14.39 -2.66 -5.22
N LEU A 163 -13.34 -3.46 -5.05
CA LEU A 163 -11.98 -3.12 -5.44
C LEU A 163 -11.62 -3.83 -6.73
N VAL A 164 -11.17 -3.04 -7.70
CA VAL A 164 -10.89 -3.51 -9.06
C VAL A 164 -9.52 -3.07 -9.53
N LYS A 165 -8.94 -3.83 -10.45
CA LYS A 165 -7.75 -3.43 -11.21
C LYS A 165 -8.16 -3.10 -12.64
N PRO A 166 -7.60 -2.06 -13.26
CA PRO A 166 -7.77 -1.83 -14.69
C PRO A 166 -7.17 -2.99 -15.49
N CYS A 167 -7.91 -3.54 -16.43
CA CYS A 167 -7.34 -4.42 -17.45
C CYS A 167 -6.64 -3.52 -18.48
N ARG A 168 -5.39 -3.83 -18.81
CA ARG A 168 -4.79 -3.30 -20.04
C ARG A 168 -5.31 -4.18 -21.17
N GLU A 169 -5.83 -3.56 -22.22
CA GLU A 169 -6.08 -4.24 -23.49
C GLU A 169 -4.78 -4.78 -24.08
#